data_AF-X1I2H3-F1
#
_entry.id   AF-X1I2H3-F1
#
_cell.length_a   1.000
_cell.length_b   1.000
_cell.length_c   1.000
_cell.angle_alpha   90.00
_cell.angle_beta   90.00
_cell.angle_gamma   90.00
#
_symmetry.space_group_name_H-M   'P 1'
#
loop_
_entity.id
_entity.type
_entity.pdbx_description
1 polymer ?
#
loop_
_entity_poly.entity_id
_entity_poly.type
_entity_poly.pdbx_seq_one_letter_code
_entity_poly.pdbx_strand_id
1 'polypeptide(L)'
;DYDNDGDLDLALSGDTGSGYISKIYKSFEAEFSNSNSVPSSPNQGFSSVYSSSTDRFEFKWDYGSDIETPQKGLYYNIRIATEPISDNIDKWIISPSTGASVGYASCQNLGNYPHGFISTSTQPGLRFNSPVENNTYYWQVRSVDTGLLFSEWSDQQSVYFNSIPPGQITGFLATTDAKVHLSWVAPGDDNYEGNVTNGIWQIKSPSLS
;
A
#
# COMPACT_ATOMS: atom_id res chain seq x y z
N ASP A 1 0.49 -1.30 28.07
CA ASP A 1 1.58 -0.73 28.84
C ASP A 1 1.12 0.55 29.54
N TYR A 2 0.70 0.40 30.78
CA TYR A 2 0.12 1.38 31.69
C TYR A 2 1.21 2.18 32.39
N ASP A 3 2.36 1.56 32.69
CA ASP A 3 3.50 2.21 33.34
C ASP A 3 4.77 2.27 32.48
N ASN A 4 4.64 1.90 31.20
CA ASN A 4 5.64 2.08 30.15
C ASN A 4 6.95 1.32 30.46
N ASP A 5 6.83 0.10 30.98
CA ASP A 5 7.97 -0.75 31.35
C ASP A 5 8.31 -1.84 30.33
N GLY A 6 7.60 -1.87 29.20
CA GLY A 6 7.89 -2.76 28.08
C GLY A 6 7.19 -4.11 28.18
N ASP A 7 6.20 -4.27 29.05
CA ASP A 7 5.24 -5.37 28.99
C ASP A 7 3.78 -4.90 28.78
N LEU A 8 2.93 -5.81 28.29
CA LEU A 8 1.55 -5.48 27.95
C LEU A 8 0.60 -5.74 29.12
N ASP A 9 0.09 -4.66 29.70
CA ASP A 9 -0.99 -4.74 30.69
C ASP A 9 -2.38 -5.01 30.12
N LEU A 10 -3.25 -5.54 30.99
CA LEU A 10 -4.62 -5.84 30.64
C LEU A 10 -5.59 -4.79 31.20
N ALA A 11 -6.32 -4.13 30.30
CA ALA A 11 -7.49 -3.33 30.66
C ALA A 11 -8.77 -4.18 30.54
N LEU A 12 -9.59 -4.18 31.60
CA LEU A 12 -10.89 -4.86 31.65
C LEU A 12 -11.97 -3.83 31.99
N SER A 13 -12.98 -3.70 31.14
CA SER A 13 -14.16 -2.88 31.40
C SER A 13 -15.43 -3.63 31.01
N GLY A 14 -16.50 -3.43 31.77
CA GLY A 14 -17.77 -4.12 31.51
C GLY A 14 -18.81 -3.96 32.62
N ASP A 15 -19.95 -4.61 32.45
CA ASP A 15 -21.01 -4.71 33.45
C ASP A 15 -20.97 -6.09 34.13
N THR A 16 -20.92 -6.10 35.45
CA THR A 16 -20.92 -7.33 36.25
C THR A 16 -22.33 -7.87 36.54
N GLY A 17 -23.37 -7.15 36.11
CA GLY A 17 -24.77 -7.37 36.50
C GLY A 17 -25.13 -6.70 37.84
N SER A 18 -24.12 -6.26 38.60
CA SER A 18 -24.28 -5.47 39.84
C SER A 18 -23.78 -4.03 39.71
N GLY A 19 -23.24 -3.68 38.54
CA GLY A 19 -22.63 -2.38 38.28
C GLY A 19 -21.48 -2.46 37.28
N TYR A 20 -21.13 -1.31 36.73
CA TYR A 20 -20.04 -1.15 35.79
C TYR A 20 -18.68 -1.18 36.50
N ILE A 21 -17.73 -1.87 35.88
CA ILE A 21 -16.34 -1.95 36.31
C ILE A 21 -15.41 -1.44 35.22
N SER A 22 -14.28 -0.87 35.64
CA SER A 22 -13.11 -0.64 34.81
C SER A 22 -11.88 -0.89 35.69
N LYS A 23 -11.03 -1.83 35.27
CA LYS A 23 -9.83 -2.27 36.00
C LYS A 23 -8.65 -2.33 35.04
N ILE A 24 -7.47 -2.00 35.57
CA ILE A 24 -6.19 -2.20 34.90
C ILE A 24 -5.43 -3.23 35.72
N TYR A 25 -4.94 -4.26 35.07
CA TYR A 25 -4.11 -5.30 35.66
C TYR A 25 -2.71 -5.13 35.13
N LYS A 26 -1.79 -4.75 36.03
CA LYS A 26 -0.39 -4.61 35.71
C LYS A 26 0.23 -6.01 35.44
N SER A 27 0.96 -6.15 34.33
CA SER A 27 1.81 -7.31 34.07
C SER A 27 3.14 -7.18 34.83
N PHE A 28 3.82 -8.30 35.09
CA PHE A 28 5.09 -8.30 35.84
C PHE A 28 6.26 -8.92 35.06
N GLU A 29 6.10 -9.13 33.75
CA GLU A 29 7.10 -9.80 32.92
C GLU A 29 8.37 -8.95 32.80
N ALA A 30 8.23 -7.62 32.73
CA ALA A 30 9.36 -6.70 32.71
C ALA A 30 10.24 -6.82 33.98
N GLU A 31 9.64 -6.99 35.16
CA GLU A 31 10.36 -7.18 36.43
C GLU A 31 11.12 -8.51 36.50
N PHE A 32 10.71 -9.51 35.72
CA PHE A 32 11.44 -10.77 35.57
C PHE A 32 12.43 -10.75 34.39
N SER A 33 12.74 -9.57 33.85
CA SER A 33 13.64 -9.38 32.70
C SER A 33 13.13 -10.00 31.40
N ASN A 34 11.81 -10.14 31.25
CA ASN A 34 11.13 -10.56 30.02
C ASN A 34 10.46 -9.37 29.32
N SER A 35 11.11 -8.21 29.32
CA SER A 35 10.62 -7.02 28.61
C SER A 35 10.65 -7.24 27.10
N ASN A 36 9.59 -6.84 26.41
CA ASN A 36 9.51 -6.90 24.95
C ASN A 36 10.54 -5.96 24.30
N SER A 37 11.24 -6.44 23.25
CA SER A 37 12.21 -5.63 22.52
C SER A 37 11.57 -4.97 21.30
N VAL A 38 12.14 -3.84 20.84
CA VAL A 38 11.65 -3.17 19.62
C VAL A 38 12.04 -4.02 18.40
N PRO A 39 11.12 -4.33 17.48
CA PRO A 39 11.43 -5.13 16.31
C PRO A 39 12.30 -4.35 15.33
N SER A 40 12.99 -5.08 14.45
CA SER A 40 13.71 -4.48 13.33
C SER A 40 12.78 -4.17 12.16
N SER A 41 13.09 -3.10 11.43
CA SER A 41 12.37 -2.77 10.19
C SER A 41 12.75 -3.73 9.06
N PRO A 42 11.86 -3.94 8.08
CA PRO A 42 12.25 -4.59 6.83
C PRO A 42 13.40 -3.83 6.18
N ASN A 43 14.43 -4.55 5.72
CA ASN A 43 15.60 -3.95 5.08
C ASN A 43 15.91 -4.52 3.69
N GLN A 44 15.13 -5.50 3.23
CA GLN A 44 15.33 -6.22 1.97
C GLN A 44 13.99 -6.65 1.36
N GLY A 45 14.04 -7.27 0.18
CA GLY A 45 12.86 -7.84 -0.49
C GLY A 45 11.88 -6.82 -1.07
N PHE A 46 12.28 -5.55 -1.15
CA PHE A 46 11.42 -4.49 -1.66
C PHE A 46 11.10 -4.70 -3.15
N SER A 47 9.82 -4.68 -3.49
CA SER A 47 9.33 -4.79 -4.87
C SER A 47 8.09 -3.93 -5.07
N SER A 48 7.93 -3.38 -6.28
CA SER A 48 6.78 -2.59 -6.69
C SER A 48 6.39 -3.00 -8.10
N VAL A 49 5.28 -3.73 -8.25
CA VAL A 49 4.85 -4.30 -9.53
C VAL A 49 3.45 -3.82 -9.87
N TYR A 50 3.29 -3.14 -11.00
CA TYR A 50 1.98 -2.78 -11.54
C TYR A 50 1.39 -3.92 -12.38
N SER A 51 0.06 -4.09 -12.29
CA SER A 51 -0.70 -5.03 -13.12
C SER A 51 -1.83 -4.27 -13.83
N SER A 52 -1.74 -4.14 -15.17
CA SER A 52 -2.78 -3.49 -15.98
C SER A 52 -4.12 -4.22 -15.86
N SER A 53 -4.09 -5.55 -15.87
CA SER A 53 -5.30 -6.37 -15.76
C SER A 53 -6.11 -6.18 -14.48
N THR A 54 -5.51 -5.63 -13.41
CA THR A 54 -6.19 -5.42 -12.13
C THR A 54 -6.11 -3.99 -11.62
N ASP A 55 -5.57 -3.07 -12.43
CA ASP A 55 -5.35 -1.65 -12.14
C ASP A 55 -4.82 -1.41 -10.72
N ARG A 56 -3.68 -2.03 -10.38
CA ARG A 56 -3.08 -1.89 -9.05
C ARG A 56 -1.57 -2.12 -9.03
N PHE A 57 -0.92 -1.50 -8.06
CA PHE A 57 0.41 -1.88 -7.60
C PHE A 57 0.34 -2.98 -6.54
N GLU A 58 1.28 -3.92 -6.62
CA GLU A 58 1.67 -4.79 -5.52
C GLU A 58 3.02 -4.33 -4.97
N PHE A 59 3.02 -3.80 -3.75
CA PHE A 59 4.22 -3.51 -2.96
C PHE A 59 4.54 -4.73 -2.11
N LYS A 60 5.80 -5.18 -2.12
CA LYS A 60 6.26 -6.35 -1.32
C LYS A 60 7.55 -5.98 -0.60
N TRP A 61 7.77 -6.60 0.56
CA TRP A 61 8.99 -6.47 1.36
C TRP A 61 9.30 -7.80 2.04
N ASP A 62 10.53 -8.02 2.48
CA ASP A 62 10.86 -9.15 3.36
C ASP A 62 10.42 -8.86 4.79
N TYR A 63 10.35 -9.90 5.61
CA TYR A 63 9.98 -9.75 7.00
C TYR A 63 11.00 -8.90 7.77
N GLY A 64 10.51 -8.16 8.77
CA GLY A 64 11.37 -7.73 9.87
C GLY A 64 11.86 -8.90 10.72
N SER A 65 12.60 -8.60 11.76
CA SER A 65 13.04 -9.57 12.77
C SER A 65 12.75 -9.04 14.16
N ASP A 66 12.46 -9.96 15.07
CA ASP A 66 12.26 -9.63 16.47
C ASP A 66 12.73 -10.82 17.33
N ILE A 67 13.13 -10.56 18.57
CA ILE A 67 13.61 -11.61 19.48
C ILE A 67 12.42 -12.41 20.00
N GLU A 68 11.37 -11.71 20.43
CA GLU A 68 10.19 -12.28 21.07
C GLU A 68 9.15 -12.76 20.05
N THR A 69 8.91 -11.97 19.00
CA THR A 69 7.88 -12.22 17.98
C THR A 69 8.47 -12.93 16.75
N PRO A 70 8.05 -14.17 16.45
CA PRO A 70 8.46 -14.84 15.21
C PRO A 70 8.10 -14.02 13.98
N GLN A 71 8.88 -14.12 12.89
CA GLN A 71 8.69 -13.31 11.68
C GLN A 71 7.26 -13.30 11.12
N LYS A 72 6.55 -14.43 11.20
CA LYS A 72 5.14 -14.56 10.74
C LYS A 72 4.11 -14.00 11.73
N GLY A 73 4.53 -13.71 12.96
CA GLY A 73 3.75 -13.00 13.96
C GLY A 73 3.90 -11.48 13.87
N LEU A 74 4.87 -10.98 13.11
CA LEU A 74 5.04 -9.55 12.88
C LEU A 74 3.93 -9.00 11.98
N TYR A 75 3.50 -7.80 12.33
CA TYR A 75 2.61 -6.96 11.56
C TYR A 75 3.37 -5.80 10.95
N TYR A 76 2.71 -5.05 10.05
CA TYR A 76 3.37 -3.95 9.34
C TYR A 76 2.51 -2.70 9.26
N ASN A 77 3.15 -1.54 9.34
CA ASN A 77 2.57 -0.28 8.90
C ASN A 77 3.29 0.17 7.63
N ILE A 78 2.55 0.74 6.68
CA ILE A 78 3.09 1.27 5.42
C ILE A 78 2.55 2.68 5.20
N ARG A 79 3.43 3.55 4.72
CA ARG A 79 3.10 4.90 4.26
C ARG A 79 3.49 5.05 2.80
N ILE A 80 2.61 5.66 2.01
CA ILE A 80 2.80 5.93 0.58
C ILE A 80 2.49 7.41 0.32
N ALA A 81 3.31 8.05 -0.51
CA ALA A 81 3.13 9.43 -0.93
C ALA A 81 3.54 9.61 -2.41
N THR A 82 3.11 10.71 -3.02
CA THR A 82 3.53 11.12 -4.38
C THR A 82 4.71 12.10 -4.35
N GLU A 83 5.29 12.33 -3.17
CA GLU A 83 6.45 13.17 -2.92
C GLU A 83 7.42 12.41 -1.99
N PRO A 84 8.72 12.74 -1.97
CA PRO A 84 9.66 12.16 -1.03
C PRO A 84 9.15 12.29 0.41
N ILE A 85 9.17 11.18 1.13
CA ILE A 85 8.59 11.08 2.46
C ILE A 85 9.52 11.78 3.46
N SER A 86 8.93 12.71 4.21
CA SER A 86 9.48 13.22 5.46
C SER A 86 8.40 13.23 6.52
N ASP A 87 8.80 13.36 7.79
CA ASP A 87 7.86 13.42 8.91
C ASP A 87 7.13 14.78 9.02
N ASN A 88 7.38 15.70 8.07
CA ASN A 88 6.83 17.05 8.03
C ASN A 88 5.94 17.31 6.79
N ILE A 89 5.27 16.27 6.26
CA ILE A 89 4.36 16.43 5.11
C ILE A 89 2.89 16.36 5.54
N ASP A 90 2.07 17.17 4.88
CA ASP A 90 0.65 17.37 5.25
C ASP A 90 -0.24 16.15 4.97
N LYS A 91 0.18 15.22 4.09
CA LYS A 91 -0.65 14.10 3.63
C LYS A 91 0.16 12.83 3.37
N TRP A 92 -0.16 11.76 4.10
CA TRP A 92 0.27 10.39 3.80
C TRP A 92 -0.95 9.55 3.43
N ILE A 93 -0.81 8.62 2.50
CA ILE A 93 -1.65 7.41 2.50
C ILE A 93 -0.97 6.43 3.45
N ILE A 94 -1.37 6.44 4.72
CA ILE A 94 -1.07 5.35 5.66
C ILE A 94 -2.15 4.31 5.41
N SER A 95 -1.79 3.06 5.12
CA SER A 95 -2.80 2.03 4.91
C SER A 95 -3.70 1.92 6.14
N PRO A 96 -5.03 2.17 6.00
CA PRO A 96 -6.00 1.66 6.92
C PRO A 96 -6.14 0.19 6.53
N SER A 97 -5.50 -0.69 7.28
CA SER A 97 -6.16 -1.94 7.56
C SER A 97 -7.53 -1.52 8.13
N THR A 98 -8.60 -1.89 7.42
CA THR A 98 -9.94 -1.25 7.42
C THR A 98 -10.35 -0.45 8.68
N GLY A 99 -10.29 0.89 8.62
CA GLY A 99 -10.83 1.77 9.65
C GLY A 99 -10.05 3.08 9.78
N ALA A 100 -10.69 4.19 9.41
CA ALA A 100 -10.09 5.52 9.39
C ALA A 100 -9.62 6.00 10.78
N SER A 101 -8.38 6.50 10.87
CA SER A 101 -8.08 7.80 11.50
C SER A 101 -6.61 8.17 11.27
N VAL A 102 -6.38 9.46 11.08
CA VAL A 102 -5.09 10.10 10.81
C VAL A 102 -4.68 10.87 12.06
N GLY A 103 -3.45 10.70 12.51
CA GLY A 103 -2.85 11.45 13.61
C GLY A 103 -1.93 10.58 14.45
N TYR A 104 -0.96 11.19 15.14
CA TYR A 104 0.10 10.55 15.95
C TYR A 104 -0.35 9.50 16.99
N ALA A 105 -1.65 9.21 17.11
CA ALA A 105 -2.25 8.21 17.99
C ALA A 105 -3.09 7.12 17.27
N SER A 106 -3.22 7.12 15.94
CA SER A 106 -4.12 6.19 15.23
C SER A 106 -3.54 4.81 14.88
N CYS A 107 -2.32 4.50 15.31
CA CYS A 107 -1.74 3.15 15.16
C CYS A 107 -1.86 2.29 16.45
N GLN A 108 -2.32 2.87 17.56
CA GLN A 108 -2.11 2.27 18.88
C GLN A 108 -3.28 1.50 19.48
N ASN A 109 -4.48 1.51 18.90
CA ASN A 109 -5.59 0.81 19.53
C ASN A 109 -6.56 0.18 18.53
N LEU A 110 -6.47 -1.16 18.49
CA LEU A 110 -7.51 -2.11 18.09
C LEU A 110 -7.96 -2.06 16.64
N GLY A 111 -7.57 -3.11 15.94
CA GLY A 111 -8.52 -3.78 15.06
C GLY A 111 -8.12 -3.87 13.61
N ASN A 112 -6.87 -3.56 13.27
CA ASN A 112 -6.40 -3.86 11.94
C ASN A 112 -4.89 -3.80 11.83
N TYR A 113 -4.27 -4.97 11.96
CA TYR A 113 -2.87 -5.17 11.66
C TYR A 113 -2.83 -6.12 10.47
N PRO A 114 -2.46 -5.66 9.27
CA PRO A 114 -2.37 -6.59 8.16
C PRO A 114 -1.24 -7.56 8.50
N HIS A 115 -1.56 -8.84 8.68
CA HIS A 115 -0.61 -9.96 8.52
C HIS A 115 -0.14 -10.08 7.06
N GLY A 116 -0.10 -8.95 6.32
CA GLY A 116 -0.58 -8.80 4.96
C GLY A 116 0.20 -9.60 3.95
N PHE A 117 -0.04 -10.90 3.86
CA PHE A 117 0.33 -11.67 2.70
C PHE A 117 -0.56 -11.24 1.55
N ILE A 118 0.06 -10.78 0.47
CA ILE A 118 -0.62 -10.79 -0.81
C ILE A 118 -0.92 -12.26 -1.12
N SER A 119 -2.17 -12.61 -1.40
CA SER A 119 -2.74 -13.98 -1.43
C SER A 119 -1.94 -15.08 -2.16
N THR A 120 -0.94 -14.73 -2.96
CA THR A 120 -0.08 -15.65 -3.73
C THR A 120 1.41 -15.56 -3.37
N SER A 121 1.78 -14.75 -2.38
CA SER A 121 3.17 -14.52 -1.98
C SER A 121 3.47 -15.12 -0.62
N THR A 122 4.71 -15.60 -0.45
CA THR A 122 5.28 -15.99 0.86
C THR A 122 5.82 -14.79 1.63
N GLN A 123 5.75 -13.59 1.04
CA GLN A 123 6.21 -12.32 1.60
C GLN A 123 5.03 -11.41 1.96
N PRO A 124 5.18 -10.56 2.98
CA PRO A 124 4.24 -9.48 3.23
C PRO A 124 4.19 -8.47 2.07
N GLY A 125 3.07 -7.80 1.93
CA GLY A 125 2.84 -6.81 0.89
C GLY A 125 1.49 -6.08 0.99
N LEU A 126 1.35 -5.05 0.16
CA LEU A 126 0.16 -4.22 0.02
C LEU A 126 -0.30 -4.19 -1.44
N ARG A 127 -1.61 -4.30 -1.65
CA ARG A 127 -2.25 -3.97 -2.94
C ARG A 127 -2.75 -2.53 -2.90
N PHE A 128 -2.24 -1.70 -3.79
CA PHE A 128 -2.61 -0.29 -3.94
C PHE A 128 -3.35 -0.11 -5.27
N ASN A 129 -4.67 0.04 -5.19
CA ASN A 129 -5.55 0.07 -6.35
C ASN A 129 -5.65 1.48 -6.94
N SER A 130 -5.91 1.54 -8.25
CA SER A 130 -6.14 2.76 -9.01
C SER A 130 -5.05 3.82 -8.82
N PRO A 131 -3.77 3.48 -9.05
CA PRO A 131 -2.72 4.47 -9.14
C PRO A 131 -2.97 5.45 -10.30
N VAL A 132 -2.45 6.66 -10.17
CA VAL A 132 -2.52 7.72 -11.18
C VAL A 132 -1.22 7.72 -11.97
N GLU A 133 -1.33 7.56 -13.28
CA GLU A 133 -0.19 7.58 -14.19
C GLU A 133 0.60 8.89 -14.12
N ASN A 134 1.85 8.84 -14.59
CA ASN A 134 2.79 9.95 -14.59
C ASN A 134 3.08 10.53 -13.19
N ASN A 135 3.05 9.66 -12.17
CA ASN A 135 3.42 10.00 -10.80
C ASN A 135 4.50 9.05 -10.28
N THR A 136 5.38 9.58 -9.43
CA THR A 136 6.30 8.77 -8.62
C THR A 136 5.65 8.48 -7.28
N TYR A 137 5.58 7.20 -6.92
CA TYR A 137 5.15 6.76 -5.60
C TYR A 137 6.36 6.46 -4.74
N TYR A 138 6.44 7.12 -3.58
CA TYR A 138 7.42 6.88 -2.54
C TYR A 138 6.76 6.10 -1.41
N TRP A 139 7.45 5.14 -0.82
CA TRP A 139 6.88 4.32 0.24
C TRP A 139 7.92 3.81 1.24
N GLN A 140 7.45 3.60 2.47
CA GLN A 140 8.23 3.03 3.57
C GLN A 140 7.35 2.10 4.40
N VAL A 141 7.99 1.12 5.04
CA VAL A 141 7.33 0.14 5.90
C VAL A 141 8.04 0.03 7.24
N ARG A 142 7.31 -0.26 8.31
CA ARG A 142 7.87 -0.59 9.62
C ARG A 142 7.20 -1.84 10.19
N SER A 143 7.93 -2.58 10.98
CA SER A 143 7.43 -3.75 11.70
C SER A 143 6.69 -3.33 12.96
N VAL A 144 5.67 -4.10 13.33
CA VAL A 144 4.97 -4.01 14.60
C VAL A 144 4.93 -5.41 15.20
N ASP A 145 5.43 -5.55 16.41
CA ASP A 145 5.44 -6.83 17.10
C ASP A 145 4.11 -7.12 17.82
N THR A 146 4.05 -8.24 18.53
CA THR A 146 2.85 -8.59 19.33
C THR A 146 2.76 -7.83 20.66
N GLY A 147 3.86 -7.23 21.11
CA GLY A 147 3.95 -6.27 22.22
C GLY A 147 3.51 -4.85 21.85
N LEU A 148 3.09 -4.62 20.59
CA LEU A 148 2.66 -3.35 20.02
C LEU A 148 3.78 -2.28 19.93
N LEU A 149 5.05 -2.68 19.98
CA LEU A 149 6.16 -1.77 19.69
C LEU A 149 6.37 -1.66 18.17
N PHE A 150 6.81 -0.48 17.76
CA PHE A 150 7.06 -0.14 16.36
C PHE A 150 8.56 -0.07 16.10
N SER A 151 9.03 -0.69 15.02
CA SER A 151 10.36 -0.41 14.51
C SER A 151 10.46 1.02 13.97
N GLU A 152 11.69 1.47 13.73
CA GLU A 152 11.95 2.58 12.82
C GLU A 152 11.35 2.31 11.43
N TRP A 153 11.16 3.37 10.63
CA TRP A 153 10.78 3.20 9.22
C TRP A 153 11.94 2.59 8.42
N SER A 154 11.60 1.75 7.44
CA SER A 154 12.57 1.23 6.46
C SER A 154 13.22 2.34 5.64
N ASP A 155 14.27 2.00 4.92
CA ASP A 155 14.75 2.84 3.82
C ASP A 155 13.61 3.13 2.83
N GLN A 156 13.57 4.38 2.35
CA GLN A 156 12.57 4.81 1.39
C GLN A 156 12.74 4.12 0.04
N GLN A 157 11.65 3.55 -0.44
CA GLN A 157 11.54 2.98 -1.78
C GLN A 157 10.76 3.92 -2.69
N SER A 158 10.94 3.77 -4.01
CA SER A 158 10.16 4.53 -4.98
C SER A 158 9.90 3.75 -6.27
N VAL A 159 8.78 4.06 -6.93
CA VAL A 159 8.42 3.54 -8.26
C VAL A 159 7.75 4.65 -9.07
N TYR A 160 8.17 4.82 -10.33
CA TYR A 160 7.49 5.73 -11.26
C TYR A 160 6.44 4.95 -12.05
N PHE A 161 5.20 5.45 -12.05
CA PHE A 161 4.13 4.87 -12.85
C PHE A 161 4.08 5.58 -14.21
N ASN A 162 4.64 4.94 -15.25
CA ASN A 162 4.57 5.45 -16.62
C ASN A 162 3.14 5.40 -17.14
N SER A 163 2.73 6.40 -17.93
CA SER A 163 1.57 6.22 -18.81
C SER A 163 1.85 5.16 -19.86
N ILE A 164 0.89 4.28 -20.12
CA ILE A 164 0.94 3.38 -21.27
C ILE A 164 0.44 4.18 -22.49
N PRO A 165 1.20 4.28 -23.60
CA PRO A 165 0.71 4.99 -24.78
C PRO A 165 -0.39 4.20 -25.49
N PRO A 166 -1.25 4.87 -26.27
CA PRO A 166 -2.23 4.19 -27.11
C PRO A 166 -1.55 3.24 -28.10
N GLY A 167 -2.21 2.11 -28.35
CA GLY A 167 -1.76 1.12 -29.32
C GLY A 167 -1.81 1.65 -30.75
N GLN A 168 -1.21 0.93 -31.69
CA GLN A 168 -1.33 1.29 -33.10
C GLN A 168 -2.75 1.03 -33.59
N ILE A 169 -3.32 1.92 -34.41
CA ILE A 169 -4.61 1.65 -35.06
C ILE A 169 -4.51 0.37 -35.92
N THR A 170 -5.55 -0.46 -35.88
CA THR A 170 -5.66 -1.66 -36.72
C THR A 170 -6.92 -1.61 -37.57
N GLY A 171 -7.03 -2.49 -38.57
CA GLY A 171 -8.22 -2.55 -39.43
C GLY A 171 -8.49 -1.27 -40.24
N PHE A 172 -7.45 -0.48 -40.52
CA PHE A 172 -7.59 0.73 -41.31
C PHE A 172 -8.08 0.39 -42.72
N LEU A 173 -9.21 0.98 -43.09
CA LEU A 173 -9.88 0.82 -44.37
C LEU A 173 -10.21 2.22 -44.90
N ALA A 174 -9.86 2.43 -46.17
CA ALA A 174 -10.26 3.59 -46.93
C ALA A 174 -11.10 3.13 -48.12
N THR A 175 -12.35 3.54 -48.18
CA THR A 175 -13.23 3.29 -49.33
C THR A 175 -13.61 4.60 -49.99
N THR A 176 -13.81 4.56 -51.31
CA THR A 176 -14.08 5.75 -52.11
C THR A 176 -15.35 5.55 -52.92
N ASP A 177 -16.25 6.51 -52.80
CA ASP A 177 -17.33 6.75 -53.77
C ASP A 177 -17.29 8.25 -54.15
N ALA A 178 -18.35 9.03 -53.90
CA ALA A 178 -18.29 10.50 -54.04
C ALA A 178 -17.49 11.20 -52.92
N LYS A 179 -17.12 10.48 -51.86
CA LYS A 179 -16.31 10.93 -50.71
C LYS A 179 -15.36 9.81 -50.29
N VAL A 180 -14.32 10.17 -49.55
CA VAL A 180 -13.45 9.20 -48.86
C VAL A 180 -14.08 8.84 -47.52
N HIS A 181 -14.33 7.55 -47.30
CA HIS A 181 -14.73 7.00 -46.02
C HIS A 181 -13.53 6.29 -45.39
N LEU A 182 -13.17 6.73 -44.18
CA LEU A 182 -12.09 6.12 -43.40
C LEU A 182 -12.69 5.43 -42.18
N SER A 183 -12.29 4.19 -41.94
CA SER A 183 -12.66 3.43 -40.74
C SER A 183 -11.45 2.68 -40.21
N TRP A 184 -11.35 2.55 -38.89
CA TRP A 184 -10.33 1.76 -38.22
C TRP A 184 -10.91 1.22 -36.90
N VAL A 185 -10.23 0.23 -36.33
CA VAL A 185 -10.45 -0.19 -34.95
C VAL A 185 -9.65 0.75 -34.05
N ALA A 186 -10.34 1.45 -33.16
CA ALA A 186 -9.69 2.31 -32.17
C ALA A 186 -8.88 1.44 -31.19
N PRO A 187 -7.59 1.73 -30.96
CA PRO A 187 -6.84 1.15 -29.85
C PRO A 187 -7.37 1.65 -28.50
N GLY A 188 -6.83 1.08 -27.42
CA GLY A 188 -6.98 1.61 -26.06
C GLY A 188 -6.07 2.81 -25.82
N ASP A 189 -6.35 3.59 -24.77
CA ASP A 189 -5.37 4.52 -24.22
C ASP A 189 -4.21 3.76 -23.56
N ASP A 190 -4.49 2.59 -23.01
CA ASP A 190 -3.50 1.65 -22.49
C ASP A 190 -3.18 0.54 -23.51
N ASN A 191 -2.46 0.91 -24.57
CA ASN A 191 -2.14 0.02 -25.69
C ASN A 191 -3.41 -0.46 -26.44
N TYR A 192 -3.90 -1.68 -26.18
CA TYR A 192 -5.10 -2.22 -26.84
C TYR A 192 -6.24 -2.49 -25.84
N GLU A 193 -6.09 -2.13 -24.57
CA GLU A 193 -7.13 -2.31 -23.56
C GLU A 193 -8.20 -1.22 -23.70
N GLY A 194 -9.45 -1.63 -23.98
CA GLY A 194 -10.55 -0.69 -24.23
C GLY A 194 -10.41 0.05 -25.57
N ASN A 195 -11.30 1.03 -25.79
CA ASN A 195 -11.24 1.93 -26.96
C ASN A 195 -11.09 3.35 -26.46
N VAL A 196 -10.19 4.12 -27.08
CA VAL A 196 -10.11 5.56 -26.88
C VAL A 196 -11.42 6.22 -27.34
N THR A 197 -12.18 6.81 -26.40
CA THR A 197 -13.52 7.38 -26.68
C THR A 197 -13.49 8.88 -26.99
N ASN A 198 -12.52 9.63 -26.48
CA ASN A 198 -12.38 11.09 -26.66
C ASN A 198 -10.99 11.50 -27.18
N GLY A 199 -10.34 10.61 -27.94
CA GLY A 199 -9.00 10.84 -28.48
C GLY A 199 -8.97 11.77 -29.67
N ILE A 200 -7.79 12.37 -29.89
CA ILE A 200 -7.49 13.13 -31.10
C ILE A 200 -6.74 12.21 -32.07
N TRP A 201 -7.27 12.04 -33.27
CA TRP A 201 -6.65 11.23 -34.33
C TRP A 201 -5.97 12.13 -35.36
N GLN A 202 -4.68 11.89 -35.63
CA GLN A 202 -3.98 12.57 -36.70
C GLN A 202 -4.01 11.72 -37.98
N ILE A 203 -4.57 12.28 -39.05
CA ILE A 203 -4.59 11.67 -40.38
C ILE A 203 -3.62 12.45 -41.26
N LYS A 204 -2.62 11.78 -41.82
CA LYS A 204 -1.66 12.35 -42.77
C LYS A 204 -1.83 11.68 -44.13
N SER A 205 -2.10 12.46 -45.17
CA SER A 205 -2.02 12.03 -46.56
C SER A 205 -0.67 12.45 -47.16
N PRO A 206 -0.08 11.67 -48.06
CA PRO A 206 1.04 12.15 -48.87
C PRO A 206 0.63 13.38 -49.67
N SER A 207 1.53 14.36 -49.81
CA SER A 207 1.34 15.43 -50.79
C SER A 207 1.36 14.82 -52.18
N LEU A 208 0.34 15.12 -53.00
CA LEU A 208 0.37 14.83 -54.44
C LEU A 208 1.59 15.55 -55.03
N SER A 209 2.54 14.78 -55.55
CA SER A 209 3.67 15.27 -56.35
C SER A 209 3.20 15.76 -57.71
#